data_AF-A0A2G6S591-F1
#
_entry.id   AF-A0A2G6S591-F1
#
_cell.length_a   1.000
_cell.length_b   1.000
_cell.length_c   1.000
_cell.angle_alpha   90.00
_cell.angle_beta   90.00
_cell.angle_gamma   90.00
#
_symmetry.space_group_name_H-M   'P 1'
#
loop_
_entity.id
_entity.type
_entity.pdbx_description
1 polymer ?
#
loop_
_entity_poly.entity_id
_entity_poly.type
_entity_poly.pdbx_seq_one_letter_code
_entity_poly.pdbx_strand_id
1 'polypeptide(L)'
;MSPSTDLSAEFATAQQRVRMLQQQPQAFAHPVDPMVPVECIETHISWVLLAGDFAYKFKKPLQLDFLDFSTRALRHAACEEELRINRRTAPGLYLGVVGLVSDAAKDAPATLRVVPWQGAPPGAEPAVWMRRFAQAALLATALDEQRVSPAQIDQLARHVAQFHAAAAVAAGANSWGSAAAVQAPVDDCLAALHTPVAGALPGQEPLLAQVTSWCQHEGQALAPTFEARRAAGWVRECHGDLHLANIALIDGEAQLFDALEFSPALRWIDCVADIAFAVMDLAAHGRADLAWRFLNRWLEHTGDYAGLAVLRYYGCYRALVRARVAALRMDPTGDGSGSGHAAQTVEGYLELAAGFAGQRPARWSTPCPATLWLAHGFSGAGKSTHALALACQRGMVRMRADVERKRLFGLAPDAASDGIPGGIYTAEATLRTHQRLAQVAREVLAAGYSVIVDATLLDRDARALFLELAAAAQVPCHILSFEAPLPVLRERVRQRALAGGGASEADVAVLDAQWARAHPLQPHEEAITLHVDTTVPVDWDRLLSH
;
A
#
# COMPACT_ATOMS: atom_id res chain seq x y z
N MET A 1 19.35 30.15 -33.22
CA MET A 1 18.20 30.71 -32.47
C MET A 1 17.06 29.73 -32.63
N SER A 2 16.85 28.87 -31.63
CA SER A 2 15.74 27.92 -31.66
C SER A 2 14.42 28.70 -31.60
N PRO A 3 13.40 28.37 -32.40
CA PRO A 3 12.11 29.02 -32.30
C PRO A 3 11.56 28.72 -30.90
N SER A 4 11.33 29.77 -30.12
CA SER A 4 10.51 29.70 -28.92
C SER A 4 9.11 29.29 -29.39
N THR A 5 8.80 28.00 -29.27
CA THR A 5 7.47 27.48 -29.55
C THR A 5 6.52 28.14 -28.55
N ASP A 6 5.50 28.85 -29.04
CA ASP A 6 4.44 29.37 -28.18
C ASP A 6 3.69 28.18 -27.58
N LEU A 7 4.08 27.80 -26.36
CA LEU A 7 3.55 26.65 -25.64
C LEU A 7 2.04 26.78 -25.40
N SER A 8 1.54 28.01 -25.28
CA SER A 8 0.09 28.27 -25.15
C SER A 8 -0.65 27.92 -26.43
N ALA A 9 -0.10 28.30 -27.60
CA ALA A 9 -0.65 27.92 -28.90
C ALA A 9 -0.57 26.40 -29.14
N GLU A 10 0.52 25.76 -28.73
CA GLU A 10 0.66 24.31 -28.84
C GLU A 10 -0.33 23.57 -27.92
N PHE A 11 -0.52 24.05 -26.69
CA PHE A 11 -1.54 23.54 -25.78
C PHE A 11 -2.95 23.66 -26.37
N ALA A 12 -3.32 24.84 -26.88
CA ALA A 12 -4.64 25.07 -27.49
C ALA A 12 -4.86 24.15 -28.70
N THR A 13 -3.83 23.99 -29.55
CA THR A 13 -3.87 23.07 -30.69
C THR A 13 -4.05 21.62 -30.25
N ALA A 14 -3.32 21.17 -29.22
CA ALA A 14 -3.45 19.82 -28.69
C ALA A 14 -4.84 19.59 -28.07
N GLN A 15 -5.36 20.55 -27.31
CA GLN A 15 -6.69 20.48 -26.73
C GLN A 15 -7.78 20.41 -27.81
N GLN A 16 -7.64 21.16 -28.91
CA GLN A 16 -8.56 21.07 -30.05
C GLN A 16 -8.53 19.67 -30.69
N ARG A 17 -7.35 19.07 -30.87
CA ARG A 17 -7.22 17.70 -31.40
C ARG A 17 -7.89 16.66 -30.50
N VAL A 18 -7.73 16.78 -29.17
CA VAL A 18 -8.40 15.91 -28.20
C VAL A 18 -9.93 16.04 -28.33
N ARG A 19 -10.46 17.27 -28.38
CA ARG A 19 -11.91 17.51 -28.59
C ARG A 19 -12.42 16.95 -29.91
N MET A 20 -11.63 17.04 -30.98
CA MET A 20 -11.97 16.44 -32.27
C MET A 20 -12.02 14.92 -32.21
N LEU A 21 -11.06 14.26 -31.53
CA LEU A 21 -11.08 12.82 -31.33
C LEU A 21 -12.34 12.35 -30.58
N GLN A 22 -12.85 13.16 -29.65
CA GLN A 22 -14.10 12.84 -28.95
C GLN A 22 -15.31 12.70 -29.89
N GLN A 23 -15.24 13.32 -31.08
CA GLN A 23 -16.30 13.38 -32.09
C GLN A 23 -15.97 12.54 -33.34
N GLN A 24 -14.81 11.89 -33.39
CA GLN A 24 -14.33 11.13 -34.55
C GLN A 24 -14.00 9.67 -34.18
N PRO A 25 -15.01 8.83 -33.89
CA PRO A 25 -14.78 7.40 -33.57
C PRO A 25 -14.04 6.64 -34.67
N GLN A 26 -14.16 7.07 -35.92
CA GLN A 26 -13.43 6.53 -37.08
C GLN A 26 -11.92 6.81 -37.05
N ALA A 27 -11.43 7.68 -36.14
CA ALA A 27 -10.01 7.95 -35.98
C ALA A 27 -9.27 6.75 -35.34
N PHE A 28 -9.98 5.86 -34.66
CA PHE A 28 -9.41 4.70 -33.99
C PHE A 28 -9.40 3.48 -34.91
N ALA A 29 -8.35 2.67 -34.84
CA ALA A 29 -8.18 1.50 -35.72
C ALA A 29 -9.07 0.31 -35.34
N HIS A 30 -9.64 0.31 -34.13
CA HIS A 30 -10.58 -0.70 -33.65
C HIS A 30 -12.02 -0.17 -33.73
N PRO A 31 -13.04 -1.05 -33.69
CA PRO A 31 -14.43 -0.62 -33.62
C PRO A 31 -14.66 0.30 -32.41
N VAL A 32 -15.28 1.45 -32.65
CA VAL A 32 -15.81 2.36 -31.64
C VAL A 32 -17.24 2.64 -32.05
N ASP A 33 -18.20 2.34 -31.17
CA ASP A 33 -19.61 2.59 -31.44
C ASP A 33 -19.83 4.11 -31.61
N PRO A 34 -20.27 4.59 -32.78
CA PRO A 34 -20.49 6.01 -33.00
C PRO A 34 -21.61 6.59 -32.13
N MET A 35 -22.45 5.77 -31.52
CA MET A 35 -23.50 6.19 -30.59
C MET A 35 -23.00 6.37 -29.16
N VAL A 36 -21.81 5.88 -28.83
CA VAL A 36 -21.19 6.05 -27.51
C VAL A 36 -20.11 7.14 -27.62
N PRO A 37 -20.23 8.26 -26.89
CA PRO A 37 -19.24 9.32 -26.95
C PRO A 37 -17.90 8.82 -26.42
N VAL A 38 -16.81 9.24 -27.06
CA VAL A 38 -15.46 9.05 -26.52
C VAL A 38 -15.28 10.03 -25.37
N GLU A 39 -15.29 9.49 -24.16
CA GLU A 39 -15.13 10.25 -22.93
C GLU A 39 -13.69 10.74 -22.79
N CYS A 40 -13.50 11.93 -22.24
CA CYS A 40 -12.18 12.49 -21.94
C CYS A 40 -12.08 12.74 -20.44
N ILE A 41 -11.19 12.02 -19.78
CA ILE A 41 -10.78 12.29 -18.39
C ILE A 41 -9.55 13.19 -18.44
N GLU A 42 -9.68 14.39 -17.88
CA GLU A 42 -8.58 15.35 -17.81
C GLU A 42 -7.88 15.28 -16.44
N THR A 43 -6.56 15.09 -16.45
CA THR A 43 -5.71 15.20 -15.26
C THR A 43 -4.92 16.50 -15.30
N HIS A 44 -4.10 16.79 -14.29
CA HIS A 44 -3.25 18.00 -14.31
C HIS A 44 -2.29 18.04 -15.51
N ILE A 45 -1.77 16.87 -15.93
CA ILE A 45 -0.69 16.78 -16.93
C ILE A 45 -1.04 15.93 -18.16
N SER A 46 -2.25 15.38 -18.24
CA SER A 46 -2.66 14.49 -19.34
C SER A 46 -4.15 14.59 -19.68
N TRP A 47 -4.50 14.14 -20.87
CA TRP A 47 -5.87 13.82 -21.29
C TRP A 47 -5.95 12.32 -21.55
N VAL A 48 -6.94 11.64 -20.96
CA VAL A 48 -7.20 10.20 -21.16
C VAL A 48 -8.51 10.04 -21.93
N LEU A 49 -8.42 9.63 -23.19
CA LEU A 49 -9.58 9.35 -24.03
C LEU A 49 -10.01 7.89 -23.88
N LEU A 50 -11.28 7.65 -23.57
CA LEU A 50 -11.87 6.32 -23.45
C LEU A 50 -12.66 6.00 -24.72
N ALA A 51 -12.13 5.10 -25.56
CA ALA A 51 -12.71 4.75 -26.85
C ALA A 51 -12.92 3.23 -26.95
N GLY A 52 -14.18 2.79 -26.90
CA GLY A 52 -14.51 1.35 -26.86
C GLY A 52 -13.81 0.65 -25.69
N ASP A 53 -13.09 -0.43 -25.99
CA ASP A 53 -12.33 -1.26 -25.03
C ASP A 53 -10.95 -0.69 -24.66
N PHE A 54 -10.59 0.49 -25.18
CA PHE A 54 -9.25 1.05 -25.03
C PHE A 54 -9.26 2.47 -24.44
N ALA A 55 -8.13 2.84 -23.86
CA ALA A 55 -7.86 4.18 -23.38
C ALA A 55 -6.56 4.73 -24.02
N TYR A 56 -6.53 6.03 -24.28
CA TYR A 56 -5.40 6.72 -24.90
C TYR A 56 -5.01 7.93 -24.06
N LYS A 57 -3.82 7.89 -23.46
CA LYS A 57 -3.31 8.95 -22.58
C LYS A 57 -2.33 9.84 -23.33
N PHE A 58 -2.75 11.06 -23.61
CA PHE A 58 -1.94 12.12 -24.22
C PHE A 58 -1.33 13.00 -23.14
N LYS A 59 -0.04 13.32 -23.27
CA LYS A 59 0.64 14.29 -22.40
C LYS A 59 0.28 15.71 -22.84
N LYS A 60 -0.05 16.59 -21.90
CA LYS A 60 -0.32 18.00 -22.20
C LYS A 60 0.99 18.71 -22.59
N PRO A 61 0.98 19.65 -23.57
CA PRO A 61 2.15 20.48 -23.86
C PRO A 61 2.33 21.52 -22.75
N LEU A 62 3.17 21.21 -21.76
CA LEU A 62 3.39 22.06 -20.59
C LEU A 62 4.85 22.02 -20.13
N GLN A 63 5.25 23.05 -19.39
CA GLN A 63 6.53 23.12 -18.69
C GLN A 63 6.25 23.63 -17.27
N LEU A 64 6.56 22.80 -16.28
CA LEU A 64 6.44 23.03 -14.85
C LEU A 64 7.80 22.82 -14.19
N ASP A 65 7.98 23.30 -12.97
CA ASP A 65 9.26 23.25 -12.24
C ASP A 65 9.83 21.83 -12.07
N PHE A 66 8.97 20.82 -12.12
CA PHE A 66 9.31 19.40 -11.95
C PHE A 66 9.02 18.55 -13.19
N LEU A 67 8.55 19.14 -14.29
CA LEU A 67 8.07 18.40 -15.46
C LEU A 67 8.16 19.21 -16.74
N ASP A 68 8.78 18.65 -17.78
CA ASP A 68 8.87 19.28 -19.10
C ASP A 68 8.30 18.38 -20.20
N PHE A 69 7.14 18.76 -20.70
CA PHE A 69 6.43 18.18 -21.85
C PHE A 69 6.30 19.19 -23.00
N SER A 70 7.18 20.20 -23.04
CA SER A 70 7.11 21.31 -23.99
C SER A 70 7.26 20.89 -25.45
N THR A 71 7.98 19.79 -25.72
CA THR A 71 8.20 19.27 -27.07
C THR A 71 7.61 17.88 -27.25
N ARG A 72 7.23 17.53 -28.49
CA ARG A 72 6.76 16.18 -28.85
C ARG A 72 7.77 15.09 -28.50
N ALA A 73 9.07 15.36 -28.66
CA ALA A 73 10.12 14.40 -28.32
C ALA A 73 10.15 14.10 -26.82
N LEU A 74 9.98 15.12 -25.98
CA LEU A 74 9.87 14.95 -24.52
C LEU A 74 8.59 14.19 -24.14
N ARG A 75 7.46 14.50 -24.78
CA ARG A 75 6.19 13.76 -24.56
C ARG A 75 6.28 12.30 -25.01
N HIS A 76 7.01 12.02 -26.09
CA HIS A 76 7.26 10.65 -26.54
C HIS A 76 8.10 9.89 -25.52
N ALA A 77 9.23 10.45 -25.09
CA ALA A 77 10.07 9.85 -24.06
C ALA A 77 9.30 9.59 -22.75
N ALA A 78 8.39 10.50 -22.38
CA ALA A 78 7.51 10.32 -21.24
C ALA A 78 6.50 9.16 -21.41
N CYS A 79 5.95 8.98 -22.63
CA CYS A 79 5.08 7.84 -22.93
C CYS A 79 5.84 6.51 -22.86
N GLU A 80 7.08 6.47 -23.34
CA GLU A 80 7.95 5.28 -23.24
C GLU A 80 8.29 4.96 -21.79
N GLU A 81 8.62 5.98 -21.00
CA GLU A 81 8.93 5.81 -19.58
C GLU A 81 7.71 5.36 -18.77
N GLU A 82 6.52 5.90 -19.06
CA GLU A 82 5.26 5.44 -18.46
C GLU A 82 5.01 3.95 -18.76
N LEU A 83 5.22 3.52 -20.01
CA LEU A 83 5.10 2.10 -20.38
C LEU A 83 6.10 1.24 -19.64
N ARG A 84 7.38 1.64 -19.60
CA ARG A 84 8.44 0.89 -18.91
C ARG A 84 8.09 0.69 -17.44
N ILE A 85 7.64 1.76 -16.78
CA ILE A 85 7.33 1.78 -15.36
C ILE A 85 6.08 0.96 -15.06
N ASN A 86 4.99 1.17 -15.78
CA ASN A 86 3.70 0.58 -15.42
C ASN A 86 3.53 -0.86 -15.89
N ARG A 87 4.29 -1.31 -16.89
CA ARG A 87 4.30 -2.74 -17.27
C ARG A 87 4.90 -3.66 -16.20
N ARG A 88 5.59 -3.11 -15.20
CA ARG A 88 6.12 -3.88 -14.07
C ARG A 88 5.01 -4.48 -13.20
N THR A 89 3.86 -3.81 -13.13
CA THR A 89 2.73 -4.17 -12.24
C THR A 89 1.40 -4.32 -12.96
N ALA A 90 1.26 -3.78 -14.18
CA ALA A 90 0.05 -3.91 -15.00
C ALA A 90 0.38 -4.14 -16.50
N PRO A 91 1.15 -5.18 -16.86
CA PRO A 91 1.56 -5.41 -18.25
C PRO A 91 0.39 -5.62 -19.22
N GLY A 92 -0.72 -6.20 -18.75
CA GLY A 92 -1.93 -6.40 -19.56
C GLY A 92 -2.75 -5.13 -19.80
N LEU A 93 -2.51 -4.07 -19.01
CA LEU A 93 -3.17 -2.78 -19.12
C LEU A 93 -2.44 -1.83 -20.08
N TYR A 94 -1.11 -1.88 -20.12
CA TYR A 94 -0.26 -0.95 -20.90
C TYR A 94 0.23 -1.57 -22.22
N LEU A 95 -0.50 -1.33 -23.30
CA LEU A 95 -0.38 -2.07 -24.57
C LEU A 95 0.71 -1.54 -25.50
N GLY A 96 0.98 -0.23 -25.51
CA GLY A 96 2.05 0.35 -26.32
C GLY A 96 1.98 1.86 -26.46
N VAL A 97 2.79 2.42 -27.37
CA VAL A 97 2.70 3.83 -27.79
C VAL A 97 2.03 3.88 -29.16
N VAL A 98 1.16 4.86 -29.37
CA VAL A 98 0.55 5.18 -30.66
C VAL A 98 0.83 6.64 -31.04
N GLY A 99 0.68 6.96 -32.32
CA GLY A 99 0.79 8.31 -32.84
C GLY A 99 -0.54 8.84 -33.34
N LEU A 100 -0.90 10.05 -32.95
CA LEU A 100 -2.02 10.79 -33.52
C LEU A 100 -1.51 11.64 -34.69
N VAL A 101 -2.08 11.38 -35.86
CA VAL A 101 -1.77 12.07 -37.12
C VAL A 101 -2.97 12.90 -37.55
N SER A 102 -2.71 14.06 -38.12
CA SER A 102 -3.72 14.93 -38.73
C SER A 102 -3.45 15.01 -40.23
N ASP A 103 -4.33 14.43 -41.03
CA ASP A 103 -4.29 14.60 -42.48
C ASP A 103 -5.07 15.88 -42.83
N ALA A 104 -4.35 16.96 -43.11
CA ALA A 104 -4.93 18.19 -43.62
C ALA A 104 -4.88 18.18 -45.14
N ALA A 105 -5.95 17.72 -45.80
CA ALA A 105 -6.13 18.01 -47.22
C ALA A 105 -6.51 19.49 -47.37
N LYS A 106 -5.95 20.19 -48.38
CA LYS A 106 -6.09 21.65 -48.56
C LYS A 106 -7.53 22.17 -48.57
N ASP A 107 -8.51 21.32 -48.89
CA ASP A 107 -9.93 21.70 -49.03
C ASP A 107 -10.91 20.76 -48.28
N ALA A 108 -10.44 20.01 -47.28
CA ALA A 108 -11.31 19.14 -46.46
C ALA A 108 -11.04 19.34 -44.96
N PRO A 109 -12.04 19.12 -44.07
CA PRO A 109 -11.81 19.15 -42.63
C PRO A 109 -10.72 18.13 -42.25
N ALA A 110 -9.81 18.55 -41.39
CA ALA A 110 -8.70 17.71 -40.94
C ALA A 110 -9.22 16.39 -40.36
N THR A 111 -8.83 15.28 -40.95
CA THR A 111 -9.16 13.95 -40.46
C THR A 111 -8.07 13.48 -39.51
N LEU A 112 -8.45 13.09 -38.30
CA LEU A 112 -7.53 12.53 -37.32
C LEU A 112 -7.46 11.01 -37.46
N ARG A 113 -6.26 10.46 -37.25
CA ARG A 113 -6.03 9.01 -37.24
C ARG A 113 -5.04 8.64 -36.16
N VAL A 114 -5.38 7.64 -35.37
CA VAL A 114 -4.47 6.97 -34.44
C VAL A 114 -3.80 5.82 -35.17
N VAL A 115 -2.47 5.84 -35.24
CA VAL A 115 -1.66 4.83 -35.92
C VAL A 115 -0.65 4.21 -34.95
N PRO A 116 -0.17 2.97 -35.20
CA PRO A 116 0.96 2.43 -34.47
C PRO A 116 2.13 3.41 -34.48
N TRP A 117 2.80 3.59 -33.34
CA TRP A 117 3.95 4.49 -33.28
C TRP A 117 5.07 4.06 -34.24
N GLN A 118 5.28 2.76 -34.39
CA GLN A 118 6.18 2.21 -35.39
C GLN A 118 5.63 2.49 -36.80
N GLY A 119 6.27 3.43 -37.50
CA GLY A 119 5.84 3.89 -38.83
C GLY A 119 4.99 5.16 -38.81
N ALA A 120 4.78 5.79 -37.64
CA ALA A 120 4.13 7.08 -37.56
C ALA A 120 4.98 8.17 -38.26
N PRO A 121 4.37 9.11 -39.00
CA PRO A 121 5.09 10.16 -39.71
C PRO A 121 5.73 11.17 -38.74
N PRO A 122 6.77 11.90 -39.19
CA PRO A 122 7.32 13.02 -38.43
C PRO A 122 6.23 14.03 -38.05
N GLY A 123 6.10 14.33 -36.76
CA GLY A 123 5.08 15.26 -36.24
C GLY A 123 3.82 14.60 -35.67
N ALA A 124 3.72 13.26 -35.71
CA ALA A 124 2.69 12.54 -34.96
C ALA A 124 2.78 12.86 -33.45
N GLU A 125 1.62 13.04 -32.82
CA GLU A 125 1.53 13.30 -31.38
C GLU A 125 1.48 11.97 -30.61
N PRO A 126 2.45 11.67 -29.73
CA PRO A 126 2.51 10.40 -29.02
C PRO A 126 1.41 10.28 -27.95
N ALA A 127 0.92 9.06 -27.76
CA ALA A 127 0.04 8.69 -26.64
C ALA A 127 0.32 7.27 -26.15
N VAL A 128 0.09 7.04 -24.86
CA VAL A 128 0.08 5.70 -24.28
C VAL A 128 -1.25 5.04 -24.63
N TRP A 129 -1.18 3.86 -25.24
CA TRP A 129 -2.33 3.02 -25.55
C TRP A 129 -2.51 1.96 -24.46
N MET A 130 -3.70 1.94 -23.88
CA MET A 130 -4.06 1.14 -22.72
C MET A 130 -5.35 0.36 -22.97
N ARG A 131 -5.55 -0.72 -22.23
CA ARG A 131 -6.87 -1.34 -22.10
C ARG A 131 -7.75 -0.44 -21.23
N ARG A 132 -9.00 -0.23 -21.60
CA ARG A 132 -9.98 0.46 -20.74
C ARG A 132 -10.47 -0.52 -19.68
N PHE A 133 -10.70 -0.03 -18.47
CA PHE A 133 -11.47 -0.72 -17.44
C PHE A 133 -12.55 0.22 -16.91
N ALA A 134 -13.60 -0.37 -16.31
CA ALA A 134 -14.71 0.40 -15.74
C ALA A 134 -14.22 1.24 -14.56
N GLN A 135 -14.66 2.50 -14.42
CA GLN A 135 -14.27 3.34 -13.28
C GLN A 135 -14.67 2.73 -11.93
N ALA A 136 -15.77 1.98 -11.88
CA ALA A 136 -16.16 1.18 -10.71
C ALA A 136 -15.12 0.12 -10.30
N ALA A 137 -14.20 -0.27 -11.18
CA ALA A 137 -13.13 -1.19 -10.84
C ALA A 137 -12.01 -0.53 -10.01
N LEU A 138 -11.92 0.81 -9.94
CA LEU A 138 -10.97 1.48 -9.05
C LEU A 138 -11.19 1.02 -7.61
N LEU A 139 -10.11 0.70 -6.90
CA LEU A 139 -10.19 0.11 -5.56
C LEU A 139 -10.86 1.09 -4.57
N ALA A 140 -10.65 2.39 -4.74
CA ALA A 140 -11.37 3.43 -3.98
C ALA A 140 -12.90 3.31 -4.16
N THR A 141 -13.38 3.30 -5.41
CA THR A 141 -14.82 3.17 -5.71
C THR A 141 -15.38 1.82 -5.28
N ALA A 142 -14.62 0.74 -5.48
CA ALA A 142 -15.01 -0.59 -5.02
C ALA A 142 -15.12 -0.66 -3.49
N LEU A 143 -14.31 0.12 -2.77
CA LEU A 143 -14.34 0.19 -1.32
C LEU A 143 -15.59 0.91 -0.83
N ASP A 144 -15.93 2.04 -1.45
CA ASP A 144 -17.14 2.82 -1.16
C ASP A 144 -18.41 2.00 -1.42
N GLU A 145 -18.39 1.16 -2.46
CA GLU A 145 -19.48 0.23 -2.80
C GLU A 145 -19.43 -1.10 -2.03
N GLN A 146 -18.53 -1.25 -1.06
CA GLN A 146 -18.38 -2.46 -0.22
C GLN A 146 -18.09 -3.75 -1.02
N ARG A 147 -17.49 -3.63 -2.21
CA ARG A 147 -17.12 -4.76 -3.09
C ARG A 147 -15.73 -5.33 -2.82
N VAL A 148 -14.94 -4.71 -1.94
CA VAL A 148 -13.59 -5.16 -1.60
C VAL A 148 -13.64 -6.24 -0.52
N SER A 149 -13.24 -7.45 -0.90
CA SER A 149 -13.08 -8.57 0.01
C SER A 149 -11.73 -8.56 0.72
N PRO A 150 -11.63 -9.15 1.92
CA PRO A 150 -10.34 -9.28 2.60
C PRO A 150 -9.32 -10.15 1.83
N ALA A 151 -9.77 -11.08 0.99
CA ALA A 151 -8.90 -11.90 0.16
C ALA A 151 -8.22 -11.08 -0.95
N GLN A 152 -8.91 -10.09 -1.52
CA GLN A 152 -8.33 -9.15 -2.50
C GLN A 152 -7.25 -8.28 -1.84
N ILE A 153 -7.43 -7.87 -0.59
CA ILE A 153 -6.40 -7.15 0.17
C ILE A 153 -5.17 -8.04 0.44
N ASP A 154 -5.38 -9.32 0.76
CA ASP A 154 -4.27 -10.27 0.90
C ASP A 154 -3.50 -10.42 -0.43
N GLN A 155 -4.21 -10.49 -1.57
CA GLN A 155 -3.60 -10.57 -2.90
C GLN A 155 -2.83 -9.29 -3.25
N LEU A 156 -3.41 -8.12 -2.98
CA LEU A 156 -2.76 -6.83 -3.17
C LEU A 156 -1.44 -6.75 -2.40
N ALA A 157 -1.45 -7.13 -1.11
CA ALA A 157 -0.24 -7.13 -0.29
C ALA A 157 0.85 -8.07 -0.85
N ARG A 158 0.45 -9.26 -1.34
CA ARG A 158 1.37 -10.19 -2.01
C ARG A 158 1.98 -9.59 -3.27
N HIS A 159 1.15 -9.01 -4.14
CA HIS A 159 1.59 -8.39 -5.38
C HIS A 159 2.57 -7.24 -5.09
N VAL A 160 2.26 -6.35 -4.15
CA VAL A 160 3.15 -5.25 -3.76
C VAL A 160 4.48 -5.77 -3.17
N ALA A 161 4.44 -6.80 -2.33
CA ALA A 161 5.67 -7.40 -1.78
C ALA A 161 6.56 -8.02 -2.88
N GLN A 162 5.95 -8.73 -3.84
CA GLN A 162 6.66 -9.29 -5.00
C GLN A 162 7.25 -8.20 -5.89
N PHE A 163 6.47 -7.15 -6.16
CA PHE A 163 6.93 -5.98 -6.89
C PHE A 163 8.14 -5.33 -6.21
N HIS A 164 8.07 -5.06 -4.90
CA HIS A 164 9.20 -4.49 -4.15
C HIS A 164 10.43 -5.39 -4.18
N ALA A 165 10.27 -6.70 -4.03
CA ALA A 165 11.37 -7.65 -4.08
C ALA A 165 12.08 -7.66 -5.46
N ALA A 166 11.32 -7.54 -6.55
CA ALA A 166 11.82 -7.52 -7.92
C ALA A 166 12.30 -6.13 -8.39
N ALA A 167 11.87 -5.05 -7.74
CA ALA A 167 12.23 -3.69 -8.11
C ALA A 167 13.74 -3.42 -7.92
N ALA A 168 14.30 -2.62 -8.82
CA ALA A 168 15.70 -2.22 -8.77
C ALA A 168 16.01 -1.48 -7.46
N VAL A 169 17.16 -1.78 -6.86
CA VAL A 169 17.65 -1.14 -5.64
C VAL A 169 18.40 0.15 -6.01
N ALA A 170 18.18 1.22 -5.24
CA ALA A 170 18.84 2.49 -5.47
C ALA A 170 20.36 2.34 -5.41
N ALA A 171 21.06 2.78 -6.45
CA ALA A 171 22.51 2.80 -6.47
C ALA A 171 23.06 3.82 -5.47
N GLY A 172 24.15 3.49 -4.77
CA GLY A 172 24.71 4.32 -3.70
C GLY A 172 25.18 5.73 -4.11
N ALA A 173 25.39 5.99 -5.41
CA ALA A 173 25.84 7.28 -5.92
C ALA A 173 24.75 8.38 -5.88
N ASN A 174 23.46 7.99 -5.82
CA ASN A 174 22.34 8.93 -5.89
C ASN A 174 21.77 9.18 -4.50
N SER A 175 21.28 10.39 -4.23
CA SER A 175 20.78 10.82 -2.90
C SER A 175 19.40 10.25 -2.52
N TRP A 176 18.83 9.38 -3.35
CA TRP A 176 17.50 8.80 -3.14
C TRP A 176 17.38 8.09 -1.79
N GLY A 177 16.28 8.34 -1.09
CA GLY A 177 16.01 7.78 0.23
C GLY A 177 16.97 8.19 1.34
N SER A 178 17.87 9.15 1.09
CA SER A 178 18.61 9.81 2.17
C SER A 178 17.65 10.57 3.08
N ALA A 179 18.06 10.84 4.31
CA ALA A 179 17.23 11.60 5.26
C ALA A 179 16.74 12.93 4.66
N ALA A 180 17.63 13.66 3.97
CA ALA A 180 17.29 14.91 3.30
C ALA A 180 16.29 14.71 2.14
N ALA A 181 16.45 13.66 1.32
CA ALA A 181 15.53 13.36 0.23
C ALA A 181 14.15 12.90 0.72
N VAL A 182 14.06 12.35 1.93
CA VAL A 182 12.80 12.00 2.61
C VAL A 182 12.13 13.24 3.21
N GLN A 183 12.90 14.13 3.85
CA GLN A 183 12.36 15.32 4.53
C GLN A 183 11.89 16.41 3.55
N ALA A 184 12.64 16.66 2.48
CA ALA A 184 12.33 17.73 1.52
C ALA A 184 10.86 17.73 1.01
N PRO A 185 10.30 16.61 0.51
CA PRO A 185 8.91 16.62 0.05
C PRO A 185 7.89 16.77 1.19
N VAL A 186 8.24 16.44 2.43
CA VAL A 186 7.38 16.69 3.60
C VAL A 186 7.32 18.19 3.87
N ASP A 187 8.48 18.85 3.92
CA ASP A 187 8.58 20.29 4.11
C ASP A 187 7.84 21.07 3.01
N ASP A 188 7.98 20.63 1.75
CA ASP A 188 7.24 21.22 0.62
C ASP A 188 5.72 21.10 0.79
N CYS A 189 5.24 19.97 1.32
CA CYS A 189 3.80 19.79 1.57
C CYS A 189 3.31 20.69 2.71
N LEU A 190 4.06 20.78 3.81
CA LEU A 190 3.71 21.65 4.93
C LEU A 190 3.72 23.12 4.51
N ALA A 191 4.74 23.56 3.77
CA ALA A 191 4.83 24.90 3.22
C ALA A 191 3.62 25.25 2.35
N ALA A 192 3.23 24.34 1.45
CA ALA A 192 2.09 24.54 0.54
C ALA A 192 0.72 24.59 1.26
N LEU A 193 0.62 24.06 2.49
CA LEU A 193 -0.63 24.02 3.25
C LEU A 193 -0.87 25.25 4.13
N HIS A 194 0.16 26.06 4.43
CA HIS A 194 -0.01 27.23 5.30
C HIS A 194 -1.08 28.21 4.82
N THR A 195 -0.99 28.67 3.56
CA THR A 195 -1.93 29.65 3.02
C THR A 195 -3.36 29.09 2.88
N PRO A 196 -3.58 27.90 2.30
CA PRO A 196 -4.92 27.31 2.21
C PRO A 196 -5.57 27.09 3.58
N VAL A 197 -4.83 26.59 4.58
CA VAL A 197 -5.38 26.35 5.92
C VAL A 197 -5.77 27.66 6.59
N ALA A 198 -4.91 28.69 6.58
CA ALA A 198 -5.23 29.98 7.18
C ALA A 198 -6.40 30.70 6.49
N GLY A 199 -6.58 30.50 5.18
CA GLY A 199 -7.63 31.16 4.41
C GLY A 199 -9.00 30.45 4.44
N ALA A 200 -9.01 29.11 4.48
CA ALA A 200 -10.22 28.32 4.27
C ALA A 200 -10.61 27.42 5.45
N LEU A 201 -9.72 27.21 6.43
CA LEU A 201 -9.93 26.31 7.56
C LEU A 201 -9.60 26.99 8.90
N PRO A 202 -10.38 28.02 9.30
CA PRO A 202 -10.11 28.77 10.52
C PRO A 202 -10.13 27.86 11.75
N GLY A 203 -9.05 27.86 12.53
CA GLY A 203 -8.88 27.06 13.73
C GLY A 203 -8.06 25.78 13.53
N GLN A 204 -7.66 25.44 12.29
CA GLN A 204 -6.79 24.30 11.99
C GLN A 204 -5.30 24.66 11.94
N GLU A 205 -4.95 25.95 11.99
CA GLU A 205 -3.56 26.43 12.04
C GLU A 205 -2.75 25.85 13.22
N PRO A 206 -3.30 25.74 14.45
CA PRO A 206 -2.60 25.09 15.55
C PRO A 206 -2.31 23.61 15.29
N LEU A 207 -3.24 22.90 14.62
CA LEU A 207 -3.05 21.50 14.27
C LEU A 207 -1.95 21.35 13.21
N LEU A 208 -1.97 22.19 12.17
CA LEU A 208 -0.90 22.23 11.18
C LEU A 208 0.45 22.53 11.84
N ALA A 209 0.53 23.49 12.77
CA ALA A 209 1.77 23.79 13.49
C ALA A 209 2.27 22.60 14.34
N GLN A 210 1.37 21.87 15.01
CA GLN A 210 1.71 20.65 15.75
C GLN A 210 2.26 19.56 14.82
N VAL A 211 1.60 19.33 13.69
CA VAL A 211 2.06 18.35 12.68
C VAL A 211 3.41 18.77 12.10
N THR A 212 3.60 20.05 11.77
CA THR A 212 4.88 20.59 11.29
C THR A 212 6.00 20.34 12.31
N SER A 213 5.78 20.69 13.58
CA SER A 213 6.78 20.49 14.63
C SER A 213 7.11 19.01 14.81
N TRP A 214 6.11 18.14 14.77
CA TRP A 214 6.32 16.69 14.86
C TRP A 214 7.11 16.17 13.66
N CYS A 215 6.75 16.53 12.42
CA CYS A 215 7.47 16.11 11.22
C CYS A 215 8.95 16.54 11.23
N GLN A 216 9.24 17.75 11.73
CA GLN A 216 10.61 18.25 11.85
C GLN A 216 11.41 17.46 12.89
N HIS A 217 10.84 17.28 14.09
CA HIS A 217 11.49 16.55 15.18
C HIS A 217 11.69 15.07 14.83
N GLU A 218 10.62 14.40 14.42
CA GLU A 218 10.62 12.97 14.12
C GLU A 218 11.48 12.67 12.89
N GLY A 219 11.44 13.52 11.87
CA GLY A 219 12.30 13.36 10.69
C GLY A 219 13.79 13.43 11.05
N GLN A 220 14.19 14.32 11.96
CA GLN A 220 15.57 14.39 12.46
C GLN A 220 15.93 13.15 13.30
N ALA A 221 15.03 12.69 14.17
CA ALA A 221 15.23 11.50 14.99
C ALA A 221 15.35 10.22 14.13
N LEU A 222 14.59 10.13 13.04
CA LEU A 222 14.58 8.99 12.11
C LEU A 222 15.69 9.06 11.05
N ALA A 223 16.46 10.14 10.96
CA ALA A 223 17.52 10.29 9.96
C ALA A 223 18.50 9.09 9.92
N PRO A 224 19.00 8.56 11.06
CA PRO A 224 19.83 7.35 11.05
C PRO A 224 19.10 6.11 10.53
N THR A 225 17.79 6.00 10.80
CA THR A 225 16.95 4.90 10.32
C THR A 225 16.76 4.96 8.81
N PHE A 226 16.54 6.14 8.23
CA PHE A 226 16.45 6.30 6.77
C PHE A 226 17.75 5.87 6.08
N GLU A 227 18.91 6.28 6.59
CA GLU A 227 20.20 5.88 6.03
C GLU A 227 20.47 4.37 6.20
N ALA A 228 20.13 3.78 7.36
CA ALA A 228 20.25 2.35 7.57
C ALA A 228 19.38 1.55 6.58
N ARG A 229 18.15 2.01 6.32
CA ARG A 229 17.23 1.39 5.38
C ARG A 229 17.72 1.51 3.94
N ARG A 230 18.25 2.67 3.56
CA ARG A 230 18.93 2.88 2.28
C ARG A 230 20.11 1.93 2.10
N ALA A 231 20.99 1.82 3.09
CA ALA A 231 22.14 0.91 3.05
C ALA A 231 21.73 -0.57 2.97
N ALA A 232 20.60 -0.94 3.58
CA ALA A 232 20.03 -2.29 3.53
C ALA A 232 19.26 -2.59 2.21
N GLY A 233 19.18 -1.65 1.27
CA GLY A 233 18.54 -1.86 -0.04
C GLY A 233 17.00 -1.78 -0.01
N TRP A 234 16.43 -1.10 0.98
CA TRP A 234 14.98 -0.86 1.06
C TRP A 234 14.51 0.32 0.20
N VAL A 235 15.44 1.15 -0.28
CA VAL A 235 15.15 2.22 -1.25
C VAL A 235 15.21 1.63 -2.65
N ARG A 236 14.07 1.62 -3.34
CA ARG A 236 13.87 0.92 -4.62
C ARG A 236 13.06 1.77 -5.59
N GLU A 237 13.07 1.41 -6.87
CA GLU A 237 12.19 2.02 -7.89
C GLU A 237 10.74 1.54 -7.70
N CYS A 238 10.07 2.04 -6.67
CA CYS A 238 8.73 1.67 -6.26
C CYS A 238 7.64 2.27 -7.19
N HIS A 239 6.37 2.26 -6.75
CA HIS A 239 5.26 2.89 -7.48
C HIS A 239 5.29 4.42 -7.35
N GLY A 240 5.57 4.92 -6.14
CA GLY A 240 5.69 6.34 -5.82
C GLY A 240 4.36 7.02 -5.46
N ASP A 241 3.25 6.45 -5.91
CA ASP A 241 1.88 6.97 -5.75
C ASP A 241 0.83 5.84 -5.56
N LEU A 242 1.14 4.89 -4.67
CA LEU A 242 0.35 3.67 -4.43
C LEU A 242 -0.92 3.92 -3.59
N HIS A 243 -1.80 4.81 -4.04
CA HIS A 243 -3.09 5.09 -3.39
C HIS A 243 -4.25 4.35 -4.07
N LEU A 244 -5.43 4.27 -3.44
CA LEU A 244 -6.53 3.40 -3.90
C LEU A 244 -7.11 3.77 -5.26
N ALA A 245 -6.98 5.02 -5.70
CA ALA A 245 -7.36 5.45 -7.04
C ALA A 245 -6.35 5.05 -8.15
N ASN A 246 -5.20 4.48 -7.78
CA ASN A 246 -4.17 3.94 -8.68
C ASN A 246 -4.07 2.40 -8.56
N ILE A 247 -5.13 1.78 -8.03
CA ILE A 247 -5.28 0.34 -7.93
C ILE A 247 -6.64 -0.01 -8.54
N ALA A 248 -6.68 -0.97 -9.45
CA ALA A 248 -7.92 -1.42 -10.09
C ALA A 248 -8.14 -2.92 -9.89
N LEU A 249 -9.39 -3.31 -9.61
CA LEU A 249 -9.85 -4.70 -9.55
C LEU A 249 -10.27 -5.16 -10.95
N ILE A 250 -9.34 -5.76 -11.68
CA ILE A 250 -9.56 -6.24 -13.04
C ILE A 250 -9.58 -7.77 -12.99
N ASP A 251 -10.64 -8.38 -13.50
CA ASP A 251 -10.85 -9.84 -13.46
C ASP A 251 -10.73 -10.45 -12.05
N GLY A 252 -11.12 -9.67 -11.04
CA GLY A 252 -11.05 -10.05 -9.62
C GLY A 252 -9.70 -9.79 -8.94
N GLU A 253 -8.67 -9.39 -9.70
CA GLU A 253 -7.30 -9.18 -9.21
C GLU A 253 -6.96 -7.69 -9.09
N ALA A 254 -6.22 -7.33 -8.04
CA ALA A 254 -5.73 -5.96 -7.86
C ALA A 254 -4.48 -5.69 -8.73
N GLN A 255 -4.61 -4.75 -9.67
CA GLN A 255 -3.53 -4.28 -10.53
C GLN A 255 -3.13 -2.85 -10.16
N LEU A 256 -1.83 -2.62 -10.03
CA LEU A 256 -1.26 -1.31 -9.71
C LEU A 256 -0.95 -0.60 -11.03
N PHE A 257 -1.54 0.58 -11.23
CA PHE A 257 -1.39 1.35 -12.46
C PHE A 257 -1.14 2.83 -12.14
N ASP A 258 -0.66 3.58 -13.12
CA ASP A 258 -0.33 5.00 -12.99
C ASP A 258 0.77 5.31 -11.95
N ALA A 259 1.79 4.44 -11.88
CA ALA A 259 3.03 4.71 -11.15
C ALA A 259 3.78 5.92 -11.73
N LEU A 260 4.39 6.73 -10.85
CA LEU A 260 4.96 8.04 -11.20
C LEU A 260 6.14 7.96 -12.17
N GLU A 261 5.93 8.38 -13.40
CA GLU A 261 6.93 8.37 -14.47
C GLU A 261 7.82 9.61 -14.50
N PHE A 262 7.25 10.77 -14.19
CA PHE A 262 7.88 12.06 -14.48
C PHE A 262 8.94 12.49 -13.47
N SER A 263 8.92 11.96 -12.23
CA SER A 263 9.90 12.31 -11.20
C SER A 263 10.55 11.05 -10.60
N PRO A 264 11.80 10.73 -11.00
CA PRO A 264 12.54 9.63 -10.39
C PRO A 264 12.63 9.74 -8.87
N ALA A 265 12.83 10.94 -8.32
CA ALA A 265 12.95 11.16 -6.88
C ALA A 265 11.69 10.75 -6.09
N LEU A 266 10.51 10.77 -6.73
CA LEU A 266 9.25 10.38 -6.08
C LEU A 266 8.95 8.88 -6.18
N ARG A 267 9.64 8.13 -7.04
CA ARG A 267 9.51 6.66 -7.15
C ARG A 267 10.70 5.88 -6.61
N TRP A 268 11.90 6.48 -6.58
CA TRP A 268 13.07 5.91 -5.91
C TRP A 268 13.01 6.20 -4.42
N ILE A 269 12.14 5.46 -3.73
CA ILE A 269 11.76 5.69 -2.35
C ILE A 269 11.89 4.41 -1.53
N ASP A 270 11.81 4.55 -0.21
CA ASP A 270 11.71 3.43 0.70
C ASP A 270 10.42 2.62 0.41
N CYS A 271 10.52 1.29 0.43
CA CYS A 271 9.37 0.39 0.25
C CYS A 271 8.24 0.67 1.26
N VAL A 272 8.57 1.09 2.49
CA VAL A 272 7.57 1.50 3.49
C VAL A 272 6.91 2.83 3.12
N ALA A 273 7.65 3.74 2.49
CA ALA A 273 7.07 4.99 1.99
C ALA A 273 6.06 4.76 0.86
N ASP A 274 6.23 3.68 0.09
CA ASP A 274 5.27 3.27 -0.94
C ASP A 274 4.01 2.66 -0.30
N ILE A 275 4.16 1.63 0.56
CA ILE A 275 3.00 1.00 1.21
C ILE A 275 2.25 1.91 2.18
N ALA A 276 2.92 2.90 2.77
CA ALA A 276 2.29 3.89 3.64
C ALA A 276 1.17 4.64 2.93
N PHE A 277 1.25 4.79 1.60
CA PHE A 277 0.20 5.46 0.84
C PHE A 277 -1.09 4.64 0.82
N ALA A 278 -1.01 3.34 0.52
CA ALA A 278 -2.16 2.43 0.57
C ALA A 278 -2.71 2.27 1.99
N VAL A 279 -1.84 2.16 3.00
CA VAL A 279 -2.25 2.08 4.42
C VAL A 279 -3.01 3.34 4.84
N MET A 280 -2.45 4.52 4.57
CA MET A 280 -3.06 5.81 4.88
C MET A 280 -4.40 5.96 4.14
N ASP A 281 -4.46 5.63 2.85
CA ASP A 281 -5.65 5.84 2.04
C ASP A 281 -6.79 4.88 2.42
N LEU A 282 -6.49 3.62 2.80
CA LEU A 282 -7.49 2.71 3.41
C LEU A 282 -8.03 3.27 4.74
N ALA A 283 -7.16 3.85 5.58
CA ALA A 283 -7.59 4.50 6.83
C ALA A 283 -8.43 5.75 6.57
N ALA A 284 -8.11 6.53 5.54
CA ALA A 284 -8.91 7.70 5.12
C ALA A 284 -10.35 7.31 4.73
N HIS A 285 -10.52 6.15 4.09
CA HIS A 285 -11.84 5.58 3.75
C HIS A 285 -12.49 4.82 4.93
N GLY A 286 -11.98 4.96 6.15
CA GLY A 286 -12.56 4.32 7.35
C GLY A 286 -12.37 2.80 7.42
N ARG A 287 -11.46 2.24 6.62
CA ARG A 287 -11.19 0.79 6.54
C ARG A 287 -9.83 0.43 7.13
N ALA A 288 -9.63 0.87 8.37
CA ALA A 288 -8.44 0.55 9.15
C ALA A 288 -8.23 -0.97 9.30
N ASP A 289 -9.31 -1.75 9.38
CA ASP A 289 -9.28 -3.20 9.39
C ASP A 289 -8.54 -3.78 8.16
N LEU A 290 -8.83 -3.25 6.98
CA LEU A 290 -8.15 -3.64 5.75
C LEU A 290 -6.74 -3.08 5.64
N ALA A 291 -6.50 -1.87 6.15
CA ALA A 291 -5.16 -1.29 6.21
C ALA A 291 -4.21 -2.17 7.05
N TRP A 292 -4.67 -2.63 8.21
CA TRP A 292 -3.91 -3.55 9.07
C TRP A 292 -3.77 -4.93 8.46
N ARG A 293 -4.79 -5.40 7.72
CA ARG A 293 -4.68 -6.65 6.96
C ARG A 293 -3.60 -6.56 5.88
N PHE A 294 -3.62 -5.49 5.08
CA PHE A 294 -2.64 -5.21 4.04
C PHE A 294 -1.23 -5.15 4.61
N LEU A 295 -1.01 -4.35 5.66
CA LEU A 295 0.28 -4.22 6.32
C LEU A 295 0.80 -5.56 6.84
N ASN A 296 -0.02 -6.31 7.59
CA ASN A 296 0.40 -7.59 8.14
C ASN A 296 0.78 -8.59 7.06
N ARG A 297 0.02 -8.67 5.97
CA ARG A 297 0.39 -9.52 4.85
C ARG A 297 1.67 -9.06 4.17
N TRP A 298 1.84 -7.76 3.95
CA TRP A 298 3.07 -7.25 3.37
C TRP A 298 4.29 -7.61 4.23
N LEU A 299 4.21 -7.43 5.56
CA LEU A 299 5.26 -7.83 6.52
C LEU A 299 5.53 -9.33 6.53
N GLU A 300 4.48 -10.17 6.46
CA GLU A 300 4.64 -11.63 6.35
C GLU A 300 5.43 -12.01 5.08
N HIS A 301 5.25 -11.29 3.97
CA HIS A 301 5.96 -11.56 2.73
C HIS A 301 7.37 -10.96 2.66
N THR A 302 7.58 -9.75 3.16
CA THR A 302 8.88 -9.06 3.07
C THR A 302 9.80 -9.32 4.25
N GLY A 303 9.23 -9.53 5.43
CA GLY A 303 9.97 -9.61 6.69
C GLY A 303 10.51 -8.28 7.21
N ASP A 304 10.08 -7.17 6.61
CA ASP A 304 10.57 -5.83 6.95
C ASP A 304 9.88 -5.23 8.19
N TYR A 305 9.90 -5.96 9.31
CA TYR A 305 9.32 -5.46 10.56
C TYR A 305 10.10 -4.26 11.11
N ALA A 306 11.41 -4.18 10.87
CA ALA A 306 12.21 -3.01 11.21
C ALA A 306 11.71 -1.73 10.51
N GLY A 307 11.08 -1.85 9.34
CA GLY A 307 10.45 -0.74 8.62
C GLY A 307 9.27 -0.09 9.33
N LEU A 308 8.68 -0.74 10.33
CA LEU A 308 7.62 -0.15 11.14
C LEU A 308 8.06 1.13 11.85
N ALA A 309 9.35 1.26 12.15
CA ALA A 309 9.93 2.45 12.77
C ALA A 309 9.66 3.74 11.97
N VAL A 310 9.50 3.65 10.65
CA VAL A 310 9.27 4.81 9.76
C VAL A 310 7.84 4.89 9.22
N LEU A 311 7.00 3.90 9.48
CA LEU A 311 5.64 3.81 8.91
C LEU A 311 4.76 4.99 9.31
N ARG A 312 4.81 5.44 10.58
CA ARG A 312 3.99 6.58 11.04
C ARG A 312 4.40 7.88 10.35
N TYR A 313 5.70 8.09 10.22
CA TYR A 313 6.26 9.25 9.53
C TYR A 313 5.81 9.29 8.07
N TYR A 314 5.93 8.16 7.36
CA TYR A 314 5.45 8.08 5.99
C TYR A 314 3.93 8.17 5.85
N GLY A 315 3.15 7.61 6.79
CA GLY A 315 1.69 7.75 6.80
C GLY A 315 1.26 9.21 6.96
N CYS A 316 1.90 9.95 7.87
CA CYS A 316 1.72 11.39 8.02
C CYS A 316 2.07 12.14 6.73
N TYR A 317 3.25 11.87 6.15
CA TYR A 317 3.67 12.45 4.89
C TYR A 317 2.66 12.22 3.75
N ARG A 318 2.15 11.00 3.58
CA ARG A 318 1.18 10.69 2.51
C ARG A 318 -0.15 11.39 2.74
N ALA A 319 -0.60 11.52 3.98
CA ALA A 319 -1.79 12.33 4.29
C ALA A 319 -1.56 13.81 3.93
N LEU A 320 -0.39 14.38 4.22
CA LEU A 320 -0.03 15.75 3.82
C LEU A 320 0.02 15.94 2.30
N VAL A 321 0.49 14.94 1.55
CA VAL A 321 0.43 14.96 0.07
C VAL A 321 -1.02 15.05 -0.41
N ARG A 322 -1.94 14.27 0.16
CA ARG A 322 -3.36 14.31 -0.21
C ARG A 322 -4.04 15.62 0.18
N ALA A 323 -3.71 16.16 1.36
CA ALA A 323 -4.14 17.49 1.77
C ALA A 323 -3.65 18.55 0.78
N ARG A 324 -2.37 18.52 0.38
CA ARG A 324 -1.82 19.46 -0.61
C ARG A 324 -2.54 19.36 -1.96
N VAL A 325 -2.79 18.14 -2.46
CA VAL A 325 -3.50 17.93 -3.73
C VAL A 325 -4.94 18.45 -3.66
N ALA A 326 -5.63 18.26 -2.54
CA ALA A 326 -6.96 18.81 -2.33
C ALA A 326 -6.93 20.35 -2.22
N ALA A 327 -5.91 20.93 -1.59
CA ALA A 327 -5.73 22.38 -1.49
C ALA A 327 -5.57 23.05 -2.87
N LEU A 328 -4.90 22.39 -3.84
CA LEU A 328 -4.78 22.90 -5.21
C LEU A 328 -6.13 23.02 -5.94
N ARG A 329 -7.16 22.32 -5.47
CA ARG A 329 -8.52 22.36 -6.02
C ARG A 329 -9.40 23.40 -5.33
N MET A 330 -8.91 24.06 -4.27
CA MET A 330 -9.60 25.19 -3.68
C MET A 330 -9.47 26.39 -4.62
N ASP A 331 -10.57 26.75 -5.28
CA ASP A 331 -10.65 27.96 -6.09
C ASP A 331 -10.84 29.18 -5.17
N PRO A 332 -9.90 30.15 -5.13
CA PRO A 332 -10.07 31.40 -4.38
C PRO A 332 -11.10 32.34 -5.01
N THR A 333 -11.51 32.10 -6.26
CA THR A 333 -12.30 32.99 -7.12
C THR A 333 -13.62 32.40 -7.63
N GLY A 334 -13.90 31.14 -7.31
CA GLY A 334 -15.04 30.37 -7.82
C GLY A 334 -16.35 30.53 -7.03
N ASP A 335 -17.43 30.02 -7.62
CA ASP A 335 -18.82 30.05 -7.16
C ASP A 335 -19.12 29.15 -5.94
N GLY A 336 -18.26 29.16 -4.91
CA GLY A 336 -18.53 28.67 -3.55
C GLY A 336 -18.79 27.17 -3.33
N SER A 337 -19.29 26.43 -4.33
CA SER A 337 -19.79 25.05 -4.16
C SER A 337 -18.68 23.99 -4.19
N GLY A 338 -17.65 24.17 -5.03
CA GLY A 338 -16.47 23.30 -5.07
C GLY A 338 -15.44 23.55 -3.96
N SER A 339 -15.40 24.78 -3.44
CA SER A 339 -14.43 25.21 -2.42
C SER A 339 -14.68 24.56 -1.05
N GLY A 340 -15.95 24.40 -0.65
CA GLY A 340 -16.31 23.77 0.63
C GLY A 340 -15.92 22.29 0.74
N HIS A 341 -16.11 21.52 -0.34
CA HIS A 341 -15.74 20.10 -0.35
C HIS A 341 -14.21 19.89 -0.38
N ALA A 342 -13.49 20.73 -1.13
CA ALA A 342 -12.02 20.72 -1.12
C ALA A 342 -11.47 21.08 0.28
N ALA A 343 -12.06 22.08 0.95
CA ALA A 343 -11.71 22.44 2.33
C ALA A 343 -11.91 21.28 3.31
N GLN A 344 -13.07 20.62 3.29
CA GLN A 344 -13.34 19.43 4.10
C GLN A 344 -12.35 18.29 3.83
N THR A 345 -11.97 18.11 2.56
CA THR A 345 -10.97 17.09 2.18
C THR A 345 -9.61 17.41 2.79
N VAL A 346 -9.19 18.68 2.77
CA VAL A 346 -7.93 19.11 3.40
C VAL A 346 -7.98 18.92 4.90
N GLU A 347 -9.07 19.31 5.56
CA GLU A 347 -9.26 19.10 6.99
C GLU A 347 -9.16 17.61 7.36
N GLY A 348 -9.88 16.73 6.65
CA GLY A 348 -9.86 15.29 6.91
C GLY A 348 -8.48 14.66 6.77
N TYR A 349 -7.70 15.06 5.76
CA TYR A 349 -6.32 14.57 5.62
C TYR A 349 -5.34 15.20 6.62
N LEU A 350 -5.56 16.45 7.06
CA LEU A 350 -4.79 17.06 8.14
C LEU A 350 -5.04 16.35 9.48
N GLU A 351 -6.30 16.02 9.79
CA GLU A 351 -6.65 15.20 10.95
C GLU A 351 -6.01 13.80 10.89
N LEU A 352 -6.00 13.18 9.71
CA LEU A 352 -5.35 11.89 9.52
C LEU A 352 -3.82 11.98 9.72
N ALA A 353 -3.18 13.03 9.19
CA ALA A 353 -1.76 13.30 9.41
C ALA A 353 -1.46 13.46 10.91
N ALA A 354 -2.27 14.25 11.62
CA ALA A 354 -2.19 14.41 13.08
C ALA A 354 -2.41 13.09 13.83
N GLY A 355 -3.27 12.21 13.32
CA GLY A 355 -3.48 10.87 13.84
C GLY A 355 -2.21 10.00 13.76
N PHE A 356 -1.56 9.96 12.59
CA PHE A 356 -0.26 9.27 12.44
C PHE A 356 0.81 9.88 13.35
N ALA A 357 0.83 11.21 13.50
CA ALA A 357 1.71 11.93 14.41
C ALA A 357 1.39 11.73 15.90
N GLY A 358 0.30 11.02 16.24
CA GLY A 358 -0.12 10.76 17.62
C GLY A 358 -0.70 11.97 18.36
N GLN A 359 -1.06 13.03 17.64
CA GLN A 359 -1.64 14.26 18.21
C GLN A 359 -3.16 14.17 18.39
N ARG A 360 -3.81 13.17 17.77
CA ARG A 360 -5.25 12.92 17.83
C ARG A 360 -5.52 11.42 17.94
N PRO A 361 -6.68 11.00 18.50
CA PRO A 361 -7.20 9.66 18.29
C PRO A 361 -7.37 9.44 16.79
N ALA A 362 -6.59 8.51 16.25
CA ALA A 362 -6.47 8.34 14.81
C ALA A 362 -7.50 7.34 14.28
N ARG A 363 -7.99 7.55 13.04
CA ARG A 363 -8.68 6.51 12.26
C ARG A 363 -7.79 5.27 12.03
N TRP A 364 -6.48 5.46 12.17
CA TRP A 364 -5.45 4.43 12.23
C TRP A 364 -4.79 4.44 13.61
N SER A 365 -5.28 3.63 14.57
CA SER A 365 -4.76 3.58 15.94
C SER A 365 -4.17 2.21 16.28
N THR A 366 -3.12 2.21 17.10
CA THR A 366 -2.61 1.04 17.84
C THR A 366 -2.91 1.24 19.32
N PRO A 367 -3.07 0.18 20.13
CA PRO A 367 -3.16 0.31 21.59
C PRO A 367 -1.93 1.03 22.13
N CYS A 368 -2.16 1.94 23.08
CA CYS A 368 -1.12 2.68 23.80
C CYS A 368 -1.33 2.50 25.32
N PRO A 369 -0.32 2.05 26.09
CA PRO A 369 1.02 1.64 25.62
C PRO A 369 0.95 0.40 24.70
N ALA A 370 2.01 0.17 23.92
CA ALA A 370 2.14 -1.04 23.12
C ALA A 370 2.09 -2.29 24.00
N THR A 371 1.57 -3.40 23.47
CA THR A 371 1.32 -4.64 24.23
C THR A 371 1.83 -5.87 23.47
N LEU A 372 2.32 -6.87 24.21
CA LEU A 372 2.71 -8.17 23.67
C LEU A 372 1.60 -9.20 23.91
N TRP A 373 1.18 -9.89 22.85
CA TRP A 373 0.14 -10.91 22.92
C TRP A 373 0.68 -12.24 22.42
N LEU A 374 0.42 -13.31 23.15
CA LEU A 374 0.90 -14.65 22.86
C LEU A 374 -0.27 -15.54 22.47
N ALA A 375 -0.30 -16.04 21.23
CA ALA A 375 -1.30 -17.01 20.83
C ALA A 375 -0.91 -18.40 21.37
N HIS A 376 -1.67 -18.85 22.36
CA HIS A 376 -1.56 -20.17 22.97
C HIS A 376 -2.65 -21.10 22.43
N GLY A 377 -2.31 -22.35 22.13
CA GLY A 377 -3.30 -23.38 21.82
C GLY A 377 -2.91 -24.31 20.67
N PHE A 378 -3.67 -25.40 20.56
CA PHE A 378 -3.36 -26.52 19.67
C PHE A 378 -3.63 -26.25 18.19
N SER A 379 -3.02 -27.06 17.32
CA SER A 379 -3.39 -27.07 15.89
C SER A 379 -4.89 -27.34 15.72
N GLY A 380 -5.55 -26.61 14.83
CA GLY A 380 -7.01 -26.68 14.68
C GLY A 380 -7.84 -25.80 15.62
N ALA A 381 -7.23 -25.17 16.63
CA ALA A 381 -7.94 -24.32 17.60
C ALA A 381 -8.34 -22.92 17.07
N GLY A 382 -8.25 -22.66 15.76
CA GLY A 382 -8.67 -21.36 15.20
C GLY A 382 -7.73 -20.17 15.43
N LYS A 383 -6.60 -20.35 16.14
CA LYS A 383 -5.61 -19.30 16.47
C LYS A 383 -5.34 -18.31 15.34
N SER A 384 -4.81 -18.78 14.21
CA SER A 384 -4.37 -17.88 13.13
C SER A 384 -5.50 -17.10 12.50
N THR A 385 -6.73 -17.65 12.48
CA THR A 385 -7.91 -16.94 12.00
C THR A 385 -8.30 -15.82 12.95
N HIS A 386 -8.42 -16.14 14.25
CA HIS A 386 -8.87 -15.19 15.25
C HIS A 386 -7.79 -14.14 15.60
N ALA A 387 -6.51 -14.53 15.61
CA ALA A 387 -5.39 -13.61 15.79
C ALA A 387 -5.29 -12.59 14.64
N LEU A 388 -5.54 -13.00 13.39
CA LEU A 388 -5.62 -12.04 12.28
C LEU A 388 -6.79 -11.07 12.46
N ALA A 389 -7.97 -11.61 12.78
CA ALA A 389 -9.16 -10.78 12.98
C ALA A 389 -8.93 -9.74 14.09
N LEU A 390 -8.35 -10.15 15.22
CA LEU A 390 -7.99 -9.25 16.31
C LEU A 390 -6.97 -8.21 15.86
N ALA A 391 -5.90 -8.64 15.19
CA ALA A 391 -4.86 -7.73 14.71
C ALA A 391 -5.41 -6.66 13.77
N CYS A 392 -6.32 -7.03 12.87
CA CYS A 392 -7.00 -6.10 11.98
C CYS A 392 -7.92 -5.14 12.73
N GLN A 393 -8.72 -5.63 13.68
CA GLN A 393 -9.71 -4.82 14.40
C GLN A 393 -9.09 -3.87 15.43
N ARG A 394 -8.00 -4.27 16.09
CA ARG A 394 -7.36 -3.51 17.17
C ARG A 394 -6.10 -2.79 16.76
N GLY A 395 -5.66 -2.98 15.52
CA GLY A 395 -4.48 -2.34 14.99
C GLY A 395 -3.18 -2.86 15.60
N MET A 396 -2.90 -4.13 15.31
CA MET A 396 -1.74 -4.83 15.83
C MET A 396 -0.97 -5.50 14.70
N VAL A 397 0.31 -5.69 14.93
CA VAL A 397 1.17 -6.51 14.06
C VAL A 397 1.03 -7.97 14.49
N ARG A 398 0.93 -8.89 13.54
CA ARG A 398 0.91 -10.32 13.75
C ARG A 398 2.17 -10.92 13.16
N MET A 399 2.91 -11.68 13.97
CA MET A 399 4.04 -12.48 13.52
C MET A 399 3.66 -13.94 13.59
N ARG A 400 3.90 -14.69 12.51
CA ARG A 400 3.54 -16.10 12.46
C ARG A 400 4.77 -16.98 12.47
N ALA A 401 4.78 -17.97 13.36
CA ALA A 401 5.92 -18.87 13.50
C ALA A 401 6.18 -19.69 12.24
N ASP A 402 5.14 -20.10 11.51
CA ASP A 402 5.28 -20.85 10.26
C ASP A 402 5.98 -20.02 9.17
N VAL A 403 5.61 -18.75 9.04
CA VAL A 403 6.22 -17.81 8.08
C VAL A 403 7.68 -17.53 8.43
N GLU A 404 7.97 -17.16 9.69
CA GLU A 404 9.34 -16.86 10.09
C GLU A 404 10.24 -18.11 10.03
N ARG A 405 9.69 -19.28 10.37
CA ARG A 405 10.39 -20.55 10.19
C ARG A 405 10.74 -20.79 8.74
N LYS A 406 9.77 -20.73 7.81
CA LYS A 406 10.03 -20.87 6.37
C LYS A 406 11.11 -19.90 5.89
N ARG A 407 11.04 -18.64 6.34
CA ARG A 407 12.06 -17.63 6.01
C ARG A 407 13.47 -18.01 6.49
N LEU A 408 13.61 -18.58 7.70
CA LEU A 408 14.91 -19.08 8.21
C LEU A 408 15.51 -20.20 7.34
N PHE A 409 14.70 -20.86 6.52
CA PHE A 409 15.11 -21.90 5.57
C PHE A 409 15.06 -21.43 4.10
N GLY A 410 14.91 -20.12 3.85
CA GLY A 410 14.89 -19.56 2.50
C GLY A 410 13.62 -19.83 1.69
N LEU A 411 12.53 -20.22 2.35
CA LEU A 411 11.24 -20.49 1.72
C LEU A 411 10.33 -19.25 1.75
N ALA A 412 9.52 -19.09 0.71
CA ALA A 412 8.44 -18.11 0.70
C ALA A 412 7.34 -18.48 1.73
N PRO A 413 6.55 -17.53 2.24
CA PRO A 413 5.54 -17.78 3.28
C PRO A 413 4.54 -18.91 2.94
N ASP A 414 4.13 -18.97 1.67
CA ASP A 414 3.13 -19.92 1.18
C ASP A 414 3.76 -21.16 0.53
N ALA A 415 5.08 -21.27 0.48
CA ALA A 415 5.76 -22.44 -0.08
C ALA A 415 5.60 -23.67 0.83
N ALA A 416 5.52 -24.86 0.24
CA ALA A 416 5.58 -26.13 0.98
C ALA A 416 7.00 -26.38 1.51
N SER A 417 7.11 -27.06 2.65
CA SER A 417 8.39 -27.40 3.28
C SER A 417 8.82 -28.86 3.14
N ASP A 418 8.01 -29.69 2.47
CA ASP A 418 8.21 -31.13 2.26
C ASP A 418 9.54 -31.49 1.58
N GLY A 419 10.04 -30.61 0.70
CA GLY A 419 11.31 -30.79 -0.01
C GLY A 419 12.59 -30.47 0.78
N ILE A 420 12.50 -30.00 2.04
CA ILE A 420 13.69 -29.59 2.81
C ILE A 420 14.34 -30.78 3.53
N PRO A 421 15.61 -31.14 3.23
CA PRO A 421 16.31 -32.22 3.92
C PRO A 421 16.42 -31.96 5.43
N GLY A 422 16.04 -32.94 6.26
CA GLY A 422 16.01 -32.81 7.72
C GLY A 422 14.79 -32.09 8.29
N GLY A 423 13.93 -31.52 7.43
CA GLY A 423 12.72 -30.82 7.81
C GLY A 423 12.96 -29.50 8.55
N ILE A 424 11.91 -28.67 8.64
CA ILE A 424 11.98 -27.36 9.31
C ILE A 424 11.43 -27.38 10.74
N TYR A 425 11.03 -28.55 11.25
CA TYR A 425 10.34 -28.74 12.54
C TYR A 425 11.19 -29.47 13.60
N THR A 426 12.52 -29.46 13.47
CA THR A 426 13.42 -30.00 14.50
C THR A 426 13.36 -29.16 15.79
N ALA A 427 13.84 -29.71 16.90
CA ALA A 427 13.91 -28.97 18.17
C ALA A 427 14.79 -27.71 18.04
N GLU A 428 15.93 -27.83 17.35
CA GLU A 428 16.82 -26.71 17.05
C GLU A 428 16.14 -25.65 16.16
N ALA A 429 15.47 -26.08 15.09
CA ALA A 429 14.73 -25.17 14.21
C ALA A 429 13.60 -24.45 14.97
N THR A 430 12.93 -25.14 15.89
CA THR A 430 11.90 -24.56 16.76
C THR A 430 12.48 -23.49 17.68
N LEU A 431 13.60 -23.78 18.34
CA LEU A 431 14.30 -22.81 19.19
C LEU A 431 14.73 -21.56 18.40
N ARG A 432 15.38 -21.75 17.24
CA ARG A 432 15.77 -20.65 16.34
C ARG A 432 14.56 -19.82 15.88
N THR A 433 13.43 -20.48 15.61
CA THR A 433 12.18 -19.79 15.26
C THR A 433 11.69 -18.90 16.40
N HIS A 434 11.65 -19.40 17.63
CA HIS A 434 11.22 -18.61 18.80
C HIS A 434 12.17 -17.44 19.08
N GLN A 435 13.48 -17.65 18.98
CA GLN A 435 14.48 -16.58 19.11
C GLN A 435 14.29 -15.50 18.04
N ARG A 436 14.02 -15.89 16.78
CA ARG A 436 13.72 -14.94 15.71
C ARG A 436 12.44 -14.16 16.00
N LEU A 437 11.36 -14.84 16.40
CA LEU A 437 10.11 -14.18 16.78
C LEU A 437 10.30 -13.20 17.94
N ALA A 438 11.10 -13.53 18.95
CA ALA A 438 11.39 -12.63 20.06
C ALA A 438 12.21 -11.41 19.62
N GLN A 439 13.18 -11.58 18.69
CA GLN A 439 13.90 -10.46 18.09
C GLN A 439 12.93 -9.53 17.33
N VAL A 440 12.09 -10.09 16.47
CA VAL A 440 11.14 -9.29 15.68
C VAL A 440 10.10 -8.62 16.59
N ALA A 441 9.59 -9.31 17.61
CA ALA A 441 8.69 -8.74 18.60
C ALA A 441 9.31 -7.50 19.28
N ARG A 442 10.60 -7.56 19.61
CA ARG A 442 11.33 -6.42 20.17
C ARG A 442 11.37 -5.23 19.20
N GLU A 443 11.66 -5.49 17.92
CA GLU A 443 11.69 -4.44 16.88
C GLU A 443 10.30 -3.78 16.73
N VAL A 444 9.23 -4.57 16.71
CA VAL A 444 7.85 -4.09 16.59
C VAL A 444 7.43 -3.26 17.81
N LEU A 445 7.71 -3.76 19.02
CA LEU A 445 7.40 -3.05 20.28
C LEU A 445 8.20 -1.75 20.41
N ALA A 446 9.48 -1.76 20.02
CA ALA A 446 10.33 -0.57 20.01
C ALA A 446 9.84 0.49 19.01
N ALA A 447 9.22 0.07 17.90
CA ALA A 447 8.53 0.96 16.96
C ALA A 447 7.15 1.45 17.47
N GLY A 448 6.74 1.05 18.68
CA GLY A 448 5.52 1.52 19.35
C GLY A 448 4.24 0.78 18.94
N TYR A 449 4.36 -0.41 18.34
CA TYR A 449 3.21 -1.21 17.90
C TYR A 449 2.94 -2.39 18.83
N SER A 450 1.67 -2.66 19.10
CA SER A 450 1.27 -3.90 19.75
C SER A 450 1.46 -5.08 18.81
N VAL A 451 1.87 -6.23 19.35
CA VAL A 451 2.24 -7.41 18.54
C VAL A 451 1.64 -8.70 19.07
N ILE A 452 1.12 -9.53 18.15
CA ILE A 452 0.63 -10.88 18.40
C ILE A 452 1.65 -11.89 17.86
N VAL A 453 2.17 -12.74 18.74
CA VAL A 453 3.02 -13.89 18.40
C VAL A 453 2.13 -15.11 18.14
N ASP A 454 1.86 -15.41 16.86
CA ASP A 454 1.08 -16.58 16.43
C ASP A 454 1.98 -17.81 16.30
N ALA A 455 2.26 -18.47 17.44
CA ALA A 455 3.29 -19.51 17.55
C ALA A 455 2.92 -20.78 18.36
N THR A 456 1.63 -21.08 18.59
CA THR A 456 1.10 -22.19 19.43
C THR A 456 1.49 -22.16 20.92
N LEU A 457 2.76 -21.89 21.24
CA LEU A 457 3.32 -21.60 22.56
C LEU A 457 2.93 -22.59 23.67
N LEU A 458 2.83 -23.87 23.31
CA LEU A 458 2.51 -24.96 24.23
C LEU A 458 3.67 -25.32 25.19
N ASP A 459 4.88 -24.89 24.84
CA ASP A 459 6.09 -25.12 25.64
C ASP A 459 6.32 -23.98 26.66
N ARG A 460 6.67 -24.34 27.90
CA ARG A 460 6.86 -23.37 28.99
C ARG A 460 8.06 -22.47 28.72
N ASP A 461 9.18 -23.02 28.30
CA ASP A 461 10.41 -22.24 28.13
C ASP A 461 10.28 -21.29 26.92
N ALA A 462 9.53 -21.71 25.89
CA ALA A 462 9.13 -20.82 24.80
C ALA A 462 8.28 -19.64 25.28
N ARG A 463 7.32 -19.84 26.20
CA ARG A 463 6.52 -18.74 26.77
C ARG A 463 7.36 -17.81 27.64
N ALA A 464 8.23 -18.39 28.50
CA ALA A 464 9.11 -17.64 29.38
C ALA A 464 9.96 -16.61 28.61
N LEU A 465 10.51 -17.00 27.45
CA LEU A 465 11.25 -16.10 26.55
C LEU A 465 10.49 -14.80 26.22
N PHE A 466 9.19 -14.90 25.94
CA PHE A 466 8.37 -13.74 25.59
C PHE A 466 7.91 -12.94 26.81
N LEU A 467 7.67 -13.61 27.95
CA LEU A 467 7.38 -12.92 29.22
C LEU A 467 8.58 -12.08 29.67
N GLU A 468 9.79 -12.62 29.56
CA GLU A 468 11.04 -11.88 29.81
C GLU A 468 11.21 -10.70 28.85
N LEU A 469 10.89 -10.89 27.56
CA LEU A 469 10.90 -9.80 26.58
C LEU A 469 9.93 -8.68 26.96
N ALA A 470 8.69 -9.00 27.34
CA ALA A 470 7.71 -8.01 27.74
C ALA A 470 8.16 -7.22 28.98
N ALA A 471 8.72 -7.92 29.97
CA ALA A 471 9.28 -7.29 31.17
C ALA A 471 10.46 -6.35 30.83
N ALA A 472 11.38 -6.79 29.96
CA ALA A 472 12.52 -5.98 29.53
C ALA A 472 12.10 -4.75 28.71
N ALA A 473 11.04 -4.88 27.90
CA ALA A 473 10.46 -3.78 27.13
C ALA A 473 9.47 -2.92 27.96
N GLN A 474 9.19 -3.31 29.21
CA GLN A 474 8.23 -2.65 30.11
C GLN A 474 6.83 -2.50 29.50
N VAL A 475 6.38 -3.51 28.74
CA VAL A 475 5.05 -3.54 28.11
C VAL A 475 4.16 -4.60 28.78
N PRO A 476 2.83 -4.39 28.83
CA PRO A 476 1.90 -5.45 29.23
C PRO A 476 2.01 -6.67 28.31
N CYS A 477 1.89 -7.86 28.90
CA CYS A 477 1.84 -9.12 28.19
C CYS A 477 0.52 -9.84 28.48
N HIS A 478 -0.09 -10.39 27.44
CA HIS A 478 -1.32 -11.17 27.52
C HIS A 478 -1.18 -12.49 26.76
N ILE A 479 -1.85 -13.53 27.26
CA ILE A 479 -1.92 -14.82 26.57
C ILE A 479 -3.35 -15.00 26.04
N LEU A 480 -3.49 -15.33 24.75
CA LEU A 480 -4.77 -15.73 24.16
C LEU A 480 -4.79 -17.25 24.08
N SER A 481 -5.47 -17.91 25.03
CA SER A 481 -5.64 -19.36 25.02
C SER A 481 -6.83 -19.75 24.17
N PHE A 482 -6.55 -20.20 22.93
CA PHE A 482 -7.60 -20.64 22.01
C PHE A 482 -7.95 -22.10 22.25
N GLU A 483 -9.22 -22.34 22.55
CA GLU A 483 -9.69 -23.61 23.08
C GLU A 483 -10.81 -24.21 22.20
N ALA A 484 -10.77 -25.53 22.08
CA ALA A 484 -11.85 -26.35 21.58
C ALA A 484 -11.63 -27.80 22.04
N PRO A 485 -12.69 -28.62 22.15
CA PRO A 485 -12.55 -30.04 22.47
C PRO A 485 -11.67 -30.77 21.45
N LEU A 486 -10.84 -31.72 21.89
CA LEU A 486 -9.93 -32.49 21.02
C LEU A 486 -10.63 -33.14 19.80
N PRO A 487 -11.86 -33.69 19.90
CA PRO A 487 -12.59 -34.18 18.72
C PRO A 487 -12.81 -33.09 17.65
N VAL A 488 -13.13 -31.86 18.06
CA VAL A 488 -13.33 -30.71 17.16
C VAL A 488 -12.00 -30.30 16.52
N LEU A 489 -10.91 -30.28 17.30
CA LEU A 489 -9.58 -29.97 16.79
C LEU A 489 -9.15 -30.96 15.69
N ARG A 490 -9.31 -32.26 15.94
CA ARG A 490 -9.00 -33.32 14.96
C ARG A 490 -9.81 -33.17 13.69
N GLU A 491 -11.10 -32.90 13.81
CA GLU A 491 -11.96 -32.70 12.64
C GLU A 491 -11.54 -31.49 11.81
N ARG A 492 -11.28 -30.35 12.45
CA ARG A 492 -10.80 -29.13 11.75
C ARG A 492 -9.48 -29.35 11.03
N VAL A 493 -8.55 -30.11 11.63
CA VAL A 493 -7.26 -30.44 11.00
C VAL A 493 -7.47 -31.33 9.76
N ARG A 494 -8.35 -32.34 9.83
CA ARG A 494 -8.67 -33.19 8.68
C ARG A 494 -9.31 -32.41 7.53
N GLN A 495 -10.31 -31.59 7.83
CA GLN A 495 -10.99 -30.77 6.82
C GLN A 495 -10.02 -29.80 6.13
N ARG A 496 -9.07 -29.22 6.87
CA ARG A 496 -8.03 -28.37 6.30
C ARG A 496 -7.08 -29.12 5.36
N ALA A 497 -6.67 -30.34 5.75
CA ALA A 497 -5.81 -31.17 4.91
C ALA A 497 -6.50 -31.53 3.58
N LEU A 498 -7.82 -31.78 3.61
CA LEU A 498 -8.63 -32.02 2.42
C LEU A 498 -8.82 -30.78 1.55
N ALA A 499 -8.95 -29.60 2.16
CA ALA A 499 -9.18 -28.33 1.46
C ALA A 499 -7.94 -27.75 0.77
N GLY A 500 -6.73 -28.25 1.06
CA GLY A 500 -5.49 -27.90 0.35
C GLY A 500 -5.22 -26.38 0.28
N GLY A 501 -4.96 -25.72 1.40
CA GLY A 501 -4.79 -24.25 1.37
C GLY A 501 -4.44 -23.54 2.68
N GLY A 502 -3.72 -24.19 3.60
CA GLY A 502 -3.27 -23.57 4.85
C GLY A 502 -1.75 -23.51 4.93
N ALA A 503 -1.20 -22.38 5.40
CA ALA A 503 0.24 -22.27 5.65
C ALA A 503 0.73 -23.09 6.86
N SER A 504 -0.18 -23.51 7.74
CA SER A 504 0.07 -24.48 8.81
C SER A 504 -0.01 -25.91 8.26
N GLU A 505 1.14 -26.59 8.24
CA GLU A 505 1.32 -27.96 7.72
C GLU A 505 1.04 -29.05 8.78
N ALA A 506 0.32 -28.71 9.85
CA ALA A 506 0.04 -29.67 10.93
C ALA A 506 -1.05 -30.66 10.54
N ASP A 507 -0.74 -31.95 10.61
CA ASP A 507 -1.71 -33.04 10.47
C ASP A 507 -2.23 -33.52 11.85
N VAL A 508 -3.06 -34.57 11.84
CA VAL A 508 -3.62 -35.14 13.08
C VAL A 508 -2.54 -35.72 13.98
N ALA A 509 -1.46 -36.29 13.42
CA ALA A 509 -0.36 -36.83 14.21
C ALA A 509 0.42 -35.70 14.93
N VAL A 510 0.62 -34.56 14.26
CA VAL A 510 1.20 -33.36 14.86
C VAL A 510 0.33 -32.84 16.00
N LEU A 511 -1.00 -32.78 15.82
CA LEU A 511 -1.93 -32.39 16.87
C LEU A 511 -1.85 -33.33 18.09
N ASP A 512 -1.87 -34.64 17.86
CA ASP A 512 -1.82 -35.62 18.95
C ASP A 512 -0.47 -35.55 19.70
N ALA A 513 0.63 -35.33 18.98
CA ALA A 513 1.95 -35.11 19.58
C ALA A 513 2.02 -33.80 20.39
N GLN A 514 1.40 -32.73 19.90
CA GLN A 514 1.25 -31.47 20.64
C GLN A 514 0.45 -31.69 21.93
N TRP A 515 -0.67 -32.40 21.86
CA TRP A 515 -1.53 -32.69 23.01
C TRP A 515 -0.79 -33.46 24.11
N ALA A 516 0.00 -34.48 23.73
CA ALA A 516 0.75 -35.30 24.68
C ALA A 516 1.92 -34.56 25.37
N ARG A 517 2.44 -33.49 24.76
CA ARG A 517 3.65 -32.78 25.21
C ARG A 517 3.38 -31.37 25.74
N ALA A 518 2.13 -30.91 25.73
CA ALA A 518 1.80 -29.56 26.14
C ALA A 518 2.07 -29.36 27.64
N HIS A 519 2.69 -28.22 27.96
CA HIS A 519 2.86 -27.77 29.34
C HIS A 519 1.69 -26.86 29.71
N PRO A 520 0.97 -27.13 30.82
CA PRO A 520 -0.12 -26.28 31.26
C PRO A 520 0.36 -24.85 31.54
N LEU A 521 -0.57 -23.89 31.47
CA LEU A 521 -0.31 -22.53 31.92
C LEU A 521 -0.05 -22.54 33.43
N GLN A 522 1.01 -21.85 33.83
CA GLN A 522 1.35 -21.66 35.24
C GLN A 522 0.44 -20.61 35.88
N PRO A 523 0.26 -20.58 37.22
CA PRO A 523 -0.68 -19.66 37.85
C PRO A 523 -0.47 -18.17 37.51
N HIS A 524 0.77 -17.74 37.30
CA HIS A 524 1.06 -16.36 36.89
C HIS A 524 0.79 -16.11 35.39
N GLU A 525 0.85 -17.15 34.55
CA GLU A 525 0.47 -17.09 33.15
C GLU A 525 -1.06 -17.04 33.03
N GLU A 526 -1.76 -17.84 33.83
CA GLU A 526 -3.23 -17.85 33.90
C GLU A 526 -3.79 -16.46 34.26
N ALA A 527 -3.13 -15.76 35.18
CA ALA A 527 -3.53 -14.41 35.61
C ALA A 527 -3.49 -13.35 34.49
N ILE A 528 -2.76 -13.61 33.39
CA ILE A 528 -2.69 -12.74 32.21
C ILE A 528 -3.31 -13.39 30.97
N THR A 529 -4.04 -14.50 31.15
CA THR A 529 -4.63 -15.27 30.07
C THR A 529 -6.09 -14.87 29.83
N LEU A 530 -6.41 -14.64 28.56
CA LEU A 530 -7.77 -14.59 28.03
C LEU A 530 -8.09 -15.94 27.37
N HIS A 531 -9.05 -16.66 27.93
CA HIS A 531 -9.52 -17.92 27.35
C HIS A 531 -10.56 -17.64 26.25
N VAL A 532 -10.33 -18.21 25.08
CA VAL A 532 -11.13 -17.99 23.87
C VAL A 532 -11.70 -19.33 23.40
N ASP A 533 -12.96 -19.59 23.74
CA ASP A 533 -13.68 -20.75 23.21
C ASP A 533 -14.01 -20.52 21.73
N THR A 534 -13.34 -21.30 20.87
CA THR A 534 -13.51 -21.20 19.41
C THR A 534 -14.60 -22.11 18.87
N THR A 535 -15.37 -22.79 19.72
CA THR A 535 -16.56 -23.55 19.32
C THR A 535 -17.77 -22.65 19.07
N VAL A 536 -17.71 -21.41 19.57
CA VAL A 536 -18.71 -20.36 19.37
C VAL A 536 -18.11 -19.17 18.60
N PRO A 537 -18.93 -18.29 18.00
CA PRO A 537 -18.44 -17.04 17.43
C PRO A 537 -17.69 -16.21 18.47
N VAL A 538 -16.47 -15.79 18.13
CA VAL A 538 -15.61 -14.98 19.00
C VAL A 538 -15.95 -13.50 18.82
N ASP A 539 -16.33 -12.85 19.91
CA ASP A 539 -16.59 -11.40 19.98
C ASP A 539 -15.45 -10.72 20.76
N TRP A 540 -14.59 -10.01 20.03
CA TRP A 540 -13.43 -9.33 20.60
C TRP A 540 -13.78 -8.06 21.38
N ASP A 541 -14.94 -7.44 21.14
CA ASP A 541 -15.39 -6.29 21.93
C ASP A 541 -15.80 -6.74 23.32
N ARG A 542 -16.54 -7.85 23.40
CA ARG A 542 -16.94 -8.45 24.69
C ARG A 542 -15.77 -9.06 25.47
N LEU A 543 -14.83 -9.70 24.78
CA LEU A 543 -13.70 -10.37 25.43
C LEU A 543 -12.70 -9.36 26.02
N LEU A 544 -12.53 -8.20 25.40
CA LEU A 544 -11.57 -7.18 25.81
C LEU A 544 -12.18 -6.05 26.66
N SER A 545 -13.48 -6.11 26.97
CA SER A 545 -14.15 -5.13 27.83
C SER A 545 -13.94 -5.36 29.34
N HIS A 546 -13.19 -6.40 29.70
CA HIS A 546 -12.84 -6.81 31.06
C HIS A 546 -11.31 -6.91 31.18
#